data_AF-A0A4U9HHV7-F1
#
_entry.id   AF-A0A4U9HHV7-F1
#
_cell.length_a   1.000
_cell.length_b   1.000
_cell.length_c   1.000
_cell.angle_alpha   90.00
_cell.angle_beta   90.00
_cell.angle_gamma   90.00
#
_symmetry.space_group_name_H-M   'P 1'
#
loop_
_entity.id
_entity.type
_entity.pdbx_description
1 polymer ?
#
loop_
_entity_poly.entity_id
_entity_poly.type
_entity_poly.pdbx_seq_one_letter_code
_entity_poly.pdbx_strand_id
1 'polypeptide(L)'
;MVKAKQVAWRVLAASVCVLTISSAARADSLDEQRNRYAQIKQAWDQRQMETVQALMPTLKNYPLYPYLEYRQLTDDLMNQPTITVKNFIQANPTLPPARTLQSRFVNELARREDWRGLLAFSPGEAWHHRSAV
;
A
#
# COMPACT_ATOMS: atom_id res chain seq x y z
N MET A 1 54.26 -15.33 30.68
CA MET A 1 52.92 -15.93 30.47
C MET A 1 51.73 -14.98 30.76
N VAL A 2 51.93 -13.66 30.90
CA VAL A 2 50.85 -12.71 31.29
C VAL A 2 50.15 -12.05 30.09
N LYS A 3 50.86 -11.80 28.97
CA LYS A 3 50.32 -11.15 27.76
C LYS A 3 49.24 -11.97 27.05
N ALA A 4 49.38 -13.29 26.99
CA ALA A 4 48.40 -14.17 26.35
C ALA A 4 47.01 -14.13 27.02
N LYS A 5 46.99 -13.96 28.36
CA LYS A 5 45.76 -13.93 29.16
C LYS A 5 44.95 -12.65 28.93
N GLN A 6 45.63 -11.52 28.72
CA GLN A 6 45.00 -10.23 28.40
C GLN A 6 44.45 -10.18 26.98
N VAL A 7 45.16 -10.77 26.01
CA VAL A 7 44.68 -10.86 24.62
C VAL A 7 43.46 -11.77 24.54
N ALA A 8 43.48 -12.92 25.20
CA ALA A 8 42.32 -13.81 25.29
C ALA A 8 41.10 -13.12 25.91
N TRP A 9 41.29 -12.30 26.96
CA TRP A 9 40.18 -11.60 27.59
C TRP A 9 39.61 -10.47 26.73
N ARG A 10 40.45 -9.77 25.95
CA ARG A 10 40.00 -8.75 24.99
C ARG A 10 39.26 -9.35 23.80
N VAL A 11 39.69 -10.53 23.32
CA VAL A 11 39.00 -11.25 22.25
C VAL A 11 37.66 -11.81 22.74
N LEU A 12 37.58 -12.29 23.98
CA LEU A 12 36.32 -12.72 24.61
C LEU A 12 35.34 -11.56 24.85
N ALA A 13 35.83 -10.37 25.20
CA ALA A 13 34.97 -9.19 25.33
C ALA A 13 34.48 -8.68 23.96
N ALA A 14 35.32 -8.74 22.93
CA ALA A 14 34.95 -8.34 21.58
C ALA A 14 33.91 -9.28 20.94
N SER A 15 33.97 -10.59 21.21
CA SER A 15 32.97 -11.55 20.69
C SER A 15 31.59 -11.38 21.35
N VAL A 16 31.53 -10.94 22.61
CA VAL A 16 30.26 -10.64 23.29
C VAL A 16 29.59 -9.38 22.73
N CYS A 17 30.36 -8.38 22.28
CA CYS A 17 29.81 -7.18 21.63
C CYS A 17 29.31 -7.40 20.20
N VAL A 18 29.81 -8.41 19.48
CA VAL A 18 29.38 -8.69 18.09
C VAL A 18 28.05 -9.45 18.04
N LEU A 19 27.65 -10.14 19.12
CA LEU A 19 26.39 -10.89 19.18
C LEU A 19 25.16 -10.04 19.55
N THR A 20 25.35 -8.80 20.01
CA THR A 20 24.23 -7.91 20.42
C THR A 20 23.64 -7.08 19.30
N ILE A 21 24.19 -7.14 18.08
CA ILE A 21 23.53 -6.61 16.87
C ILE A 21 22.54 -7.65 16.33
N SER A 22 21.76 -8.25 17.22
CA SER A 22 20.51 -8.88 16.82
C SER A 22 19.57 -7.72 16.55
N SER A 23 19.47 -7.36 15.27
CA SER A 23 18.46 -6.47 14.75
C SER A 23 17.12 -6.92 15.31
N ALA A 24 16.63 -6.21 16.32
CA ALA A 24 15.25 -6.26 16.72
C ALA A 24 14.47 -5.76 15.52
N ALA A 25 14.09 -6.69 14.63
CA ALA A 25 12.95 -6.51 13.77
C ALA A 25 11.81 -6.20 14.73
N ARG A 26 11.55 -4.90 14.93
CA ARG A 26 10.43 -4.43 15.75
C ARG A 26 9.20 -4.94 15.01
N ALA A 27 8.70 -6.09 15.44
CA ALA A 27 7.33 -6.44 15.19
C ALA A 27 6.53 -5.36 15.93
N ASP A 28 6.20 -4.28 15.20
CA ASP A 28 5.30 -3.27 15.72
C ASP A 28 4.08 -4.02 16.26
N SER A 29 3.79 -3.75 17.52
CA SER A 29 2.67 -4.41 18.18
C SER A 29 1.40 -4.15 17.37
N LEU A 30 0.47 -5.11 17.39
CA LEU A 30 -0.81 -4.95 16.71
C LEU A 30 -1.53 -3.67 17.19
N ASP A 31 -1.32 -3.27 18.43
CA ASP A 31 -1.90 -2.06 19.01
C ASP A 31 -1.26 -0.78 18.46
N GLU A 32 0.05 -0.74 18.24
CA GLU A 32 0.69 0.38 17.53
C GLU A 32 0.16 0.51 16.10
N GLN A 33 -0.02 -0.61 15.39
CA GLN A 33 -0.59 -0.59 14.03
C GLN A 33 -2.04 -0.08 14.03
N ARG A 34 -2.87 -0.50 14.99
CA ARG A 34 -4.23 0.01 15.18
C ARG A 34 -4.25 1.51 15.47
N ASN A 35 -3.35 1.99 16.33
CA ASN A 35 -3.24 3.40 16.65
C ASN A 35 -2.85 4.23 15.42
N ARG A 36 -1.87 3.78 14.63
CA ARG A 36 -1.51 4.45 13.37
C ARG A 36 -2.64 4.43 12.36
N TYR A 37 -3.39 3.33 12.29
CA TYR A 37 -4.57 3.24 11.42
C TYR A 37 -5.67 4.22 11.83
N ALA A 38 -5.90 4.42 13.13
CA ALA A 38 -6.83 5.44 13.62
C ALA A 38 -6.34 6.86 13.27
N GLN A 39 -5.04 7.13 13.45
CA GLN A 39 -4.43 8.43 13.13
C GLN A 39 -4.54 8.78 11.66
N ILE A 40 -4.23 7.85 10.75
CA ILE A 40 -4.32 8.11 9.31
C ILE A 40 -5.76 8.39 8.88
N LYS A 41 -6.73 7.68 9.45
CA LYS A 41 -8.15 7.94 9.18
C LYS A 41 -8.53 9.37 9.60
N GLN A 42 -8.19 9.75 10.82
CA GLN A 42 -8.45 11.10 11.32
C GLN A 42 -7.77 12.18 10.46
N ALA A 43 -6.49 11.99 10.12
CA ALA A 43 -5.75 12.92 9.26
C ALA A 43 -6.43 13.08 7.90
N TRP A 44 -6.90 11.98 7.30
CA TRP A 44 -7.62 12.00 6.03
C TRP A 44 -8.94 12.77 6.12
N ASP A 45 -9.70 12.54 7.19
CA ASP A 45 -10.99 13.20 7.43
C ASP A 45 -10.79 14.71 7.67
N GLN A 46 -9.64 15.10 8.22
CA GLN A 46 -9.21 16.49 8.41
C GLN A 46 -8.45 17.08 7.20
N ARG A 47 -8.36 16.36 6.07
CA ARG A 47 -7.60 16.77 4.87
C ARG A 47 -6.11 17.08 5.11
N GLN A 48 -5.51 16.51 6.15
CA GLN A 48 -4.08 16.60 6.45
C GLN A 48 -3.28 15.64 5.57
N MET A 49 -3.19 15.95 4.28
CA MET A 49 -2.65 15.02 3.28
C MET A 49 -1.15 14.72 3.46
N GLU A 50 -0.37 15.65 4.02
CA GLU A 50 1.04 15.40 4.37
C GLU A 50 1.17 14.28 5.41
N THR A 51 0.35 14.33 6.46
CA THR A 51 0.30 13.29 7.49
C THR A 51 -0.18 11.96 6.92
N VAL A 52 -1.18 11.98 6.03
CA VAL A 52 -1.65 10.78 5.33
C VAL A 52 -0.49 10.14 4.55
N GLN A 53 0.21 10.91 3.72
CA GLN A 53 1.33 10.42 2.91
C GLN A 53 2.47 9.88 3.76
N ALA A 54 2.78 10.51 4.89
CA ALA A 54 3.79 10.03 5.83
C ALA A 54 3.38 8.71 6.51
N LEU A 55 2.10 8.53 6.83
CA LEU A 55 1.59 7.35 7.52
C LEU A 55 1.37 6.14 6.60
N MET A 56 0.98 6.36 5.34
CA MET A 56 0.72 5.29 4.36
C MET A 56 1.81 4.19 4.33
N PRO A 57 3.10 4.49 4.14
CA PRO A 57 4.13 3.45 4.03
C PRO A 57 4.33 2.64 5.33
N THR A 58 3.94 3.18 6.49
CA THR A 58 4.06 2.51 7.80
C THR A 58 2.98 1.45 8.04
N LEU A 59 1.96 1.40 7.19
CA LEU A 59 0.80 0.52 7.34
C LEU A 59 0.76 -0.61 6.30
N LYS A 60 1.78 -0.77 5.43
CA LYS A 60 1.78 -1.78 4.36
C LYS A 60 1.50 -3.22 4.82
N ASN A 61 1.95 -3.56 6.03
CA ASN A 61 1.76 -4.91 6.59
C ASN A 61 0.47 -5.04 7.43
N TYR A 62 -0.31 -3.97 7.56
CA TYR A 62 -1.55 -3.97 8.31
C TYR A 62 -2.70 -4.51 7.43
N PRO A 63 -3.52 -5.46 7.91
CA PRO A 63 -4.54 -6.13 7.06
C PRO A 63 -5.56 -5.21 6.39
N LEU A 64 -5.82 -4.02 6.95
CA LEU A 64 -6.76 -3.05 6.38
C LEU A 64 -6.12 -2.05 5.42
N TYR A 65 -4.82 -2.16 5.15
CA TYR A 65 -4.10 -1.28 4.23
C TYR A 65 -4.73 -1.20 2.82
N PRO A 66 -5.23 -2.29 2.20
CA PRO A 66 -5.89 -2.20 0.90
C PRO A 66 -7.11 -1.26 0.85
N TYR A 67 -7.76 -1.00 2.00
CA TYR A 67 -8.86 -0.02 2.07
C TYR A 67 -8.35 1.43 2.00
N LEU A 68 -7.15 1.70 2.51
CA LEU A 68 -6.52 3.01 2.40
C LEU A 68 -6.07 3.27 0.96
N GLU A 69 -5.48 2.27 0.30
CA GLU A 69 -5.13 2.33 -1.11
C GLU A 69 -6.37 2.54 -1.99
N TYR A 70 -7.46 1.83 -1.70
CA TYR A 70 -8.74 2.05 -2.39
C TYR A 70 -9.22 3.50 -2.25
N ARG A 71 -9.17 4.06 -1.04
CA ARG A 71 -9.58 5.45 -0.78
C ARG A 71 -8.69 6.41 -1.58
N GLN A 72 -7.37 6.24 -1.53
CA GLN A 72 -6.44 7.07 -2.31
C GLN A 72 -6.71 7.02 -3.80
N LEU A 73 -6.91 5.81 -4.34
CA LEU A 73 -7.17 5.58 -5.75
C LEU A 73 -8.50 6.22 -6.19
N THR A 74 -9.53 6.15 -5.34
CA THR A 74 -10.86 6.63 -5.68
C THR A 74 -11.09 8.12 -5.40
N ASP A 75 -10.31 8.72 -4.50
CA ASP A 75 -10.33 10.17 -4.22
C ASP A 75 -10.02 11.00 -5.48
N ASP A 76 -9.18 10.48 -6.38
CA ASP A 76 -8.84 11.11 -7.66
C ASP A 76 -8.98 10.13 -8.84
N LEU A 77 -10.09 9.36 -8.86
CA LEU A 77 -10.31 8.31 -9.86
C LEU A 77 -10.19 8.89 -11.28
N MET A 78 -10.93 9.96 -11.56
CA MET A 78 -10.39 11.26 -11.98
C MET A 78 -9.23 11.32 -12.98
N ASN A 79 -8.05 11.09 -12.44
CA ASN A 79 -6.79 11.25 -13.15
C ASN A 79 -5.96 9.97 -13.07
N GLN A 80 -6.55 8.87 -12.55
CA GLN A 80 -5.85 7.60 -12.43
C GLN A 80 -5.57 6.97 -13.79
N PRO A 81 -4.33 6.51 -14.03
CA PRO A 81 -4.01 5.69 -15.18
C PRO A 81 -4.71 4.34 -15.13
N THR A 82 -5.09 3.83 -16.31
CA THR A 82 -5.71 2.52 -16.47
C THR A 82 -4.91 1.38 -15.84
N ILE A 83 -3.58 1.42 -15.96
CA ILE A 83 -2.70 0.40 -15.41
C ILE A 83 -2.73 0.38 -13.87
N THR A 84 -2.81 1.55 -13.22
CA THR A 84 -2.87 1.66 -11.76
C THR A 84 -4.13 1.00 -11.21
N VAL A 85 -5.28 1.32 -11.80
CA VAL A 85 -6.57 0.75 -11.38
C VAL A 85 -6.62 -0.75 -11.66
N LYS A 86 -6.14 -1.19 -12.83
CA LYS A 86 -6.08 -2.62 -13.19
C LYS A 86 -5.22 -3.42 -12.21
N ASN A 87 -4.02 -2.92 -11.89
CA ASN A 87 -3.13 -3.57 -10.95
C ASN A 87 -3.75 -3.67 -9.55
N PHE A 88 -4.43 -2.60 -9.09
CA PHE A 88 -5.10 -2.61 -7.80
C PHE A 88 -6.21 -3.68 -7.72
N ILE A 89 -7.06 -3.77 -8.75
CA ILE A 89 -8.14 -4.77 -8.82
C ILE A 89 -7.55 -6.19 -8.84
N GLN A 90 -6.51 -6.43 -9.64
CA GLN A 90 -5.85 -7.73 -9.74
C GLN A 90 -5.16 -8.14 -8.45
N ALA A 91 -4.56 -7.21 -7.73
CA ALA A 91 -3.91 -7.46 -6.45
C ALA A 91 -4.92 -7.74 -5.32
N ASN A 92 -6.18 -7.29 -5.45
CA ASN A 92 -7.18 -7.33 -4.38
C ASN A 92 -8.52 -7.99 -4.81
N PRO A 93 -8.52 -9.23 -5.31
CA PRO A 93 -9.71 -9.87 -5.89
C PRO A 93 -10.83 -10.13 -4.87
N THR A 94 -10.49 -10.27 -3.58
CA THR A 94 -11.45 -10.53 -2.50
C THR A 94 -11.94 -9.27 -1.79
N LEU A 95 -11.34 -8.10 -2.08
CA LEU A 95 -11.67 -6.84 -1.42
C LEU A 95 -13.08 -6.37 -1.84
N PRO A 96 -14.06 -6.28 -0.92
CA PRO A 96 -15.44 -5.95 -1.28
C PRO A 96 -15.60 -4.67 -2.12
N PRO A 97 -14.98 -3.51 -1.77
CA PRO A 97 -15.10 -2.31 -2.60
C PRO A 97 -14.40 -2.39 -3.97
N ALA A 98 -13.46 -3.33 -4.16
CA ALA A 98 -12.81 -3.57 -5.45
C ALA A 98 -13.73 -4.26 -6.46
N ARG A 99 -14.73 -5.03 -6.00
CA ARG A 99 -15.67 -5.76 -6.88
C ARG A 99 -16.43 -4.83 -7.82
N THR A 100 -16.82 -3.66 -7.34
CA THR A 100 -17.54 -2.65 -8.13
C THR A 100 -16.61 -1.66 -8.82
N LEU A 101 -15.31 -1.67 -8.50
CA LEU A 101 -14.35 -0.69 -9.01
C LEU A 101 -14.15 -0.81 -10.51
N GLN A 102 -14.19 -2.03 -11.06
CA GLN A 102 -14.10 -2.28 -12.50
C GLN A 102 -15.18 -1.51 -13.26
N SER A 103 -16.46 -1.74 -12.95
CA SER A 103 -17.57 -1.05 -13.62
C SER A 103 -17.54 0.47 -13.40
N ARG A 104 -17.18 0.93 -12.19
CA ARG A 104 -17.01 2.36 -11.91
C ARG A 104 -15.93 2.99 -12.79
N PHE A 105 -14.81 2.29 -12.97
CA PHE A 105 -13.70 2.81 -13.78
C PHE A 105 -14.00 2.75 -15.28
N VAL A 106 -14.74 1.75 -15.75
CA VAL A 106 -15.24 1.69 -17.14
C VAL A 106 -16.15 2.88 -17.44
N ASN A 107 -17.09 3.19 -16.55
CA ASN A 107 -17.95 4.37 -16.67
C ASN A 107 -17.11 5.66 -16.67
N GLU A 108 -16.07 5.72 -15.86
CA GLU A 108 -15.17 6.86 -15.80
C GLU A 108 -14.34 7.03 -17.08
N LEU A 109 -13.84 5.94 -17.67
CA LEU A 109 -13.15 5.98 -18.97
C LEU A 109 -14.09 6.41 -20.09
N ALA A 110 -15.33 5.92 -20.11
CA ALA A 110 -16.36 6.34 -21.04
C ALA A 110 -16.70 7.84 -20.87
N ARG A 111 -16.80 8.33 -19.63
CA ARG A 111 -17.02 9.75 -19.31
C ARG A 111 -15.91 10.66 -19.83
N ARG A 112 -14.67 10.15 -19.89
CA ARG A 112 -13.50 10.86 -20.46
C ARG A 112 -13.35 10.68 -21.97
N GLU A 113 -14.23 9.91 -22.61
CA GLU A 113 -14.12 9.50 -24.00
C GLU A 113 -12.81 8.74 -24.32
N ASP A 114 -12.18 8.13 -23.30
CA ASP A 114 -10.95 7.33 -23.48
C ASP A 114 -11.28 5.90 -23.94
N TRP A 115 -11.76 5.80 -25.18
CA TRP A 115 -12.14 4.53 -25.80
C TRP A 115 -10.97 3.56 -25.91
N ARG A 116 -9.76 4.08 -26.11
CA ARG A 116 -8.54 3.26 -26.21
C ARG A 116 -8.17 2.67 -24.85
N GLY A 117 -8.23 3.48 -23.79
CA GLY A 117 -8.04 3.03 -22.41
C GLY A 117 -9.11 2.02 -21.99
N LEU A 118 -10.37 2.24 -22.37
CA LEU A 118 -11.48 1.31 -22.10
C LEU A 118 -11.24 -0.04 -22.76
N LEU A 119 -10.87 -0.08 -24.04
CA LEU A 119 -10.55 -1.32 -24.76
C LEU A 119 -9.36 -2.08 -24.13
N ALA A 120 -8.33 -1.36 -23.69
CA ALA A 120 -7.16 -1.96 -23.03
C ALA A 120 -7.50 -2.48 -21.61
N PHE A 121 -8.45 -1.84 -20.94
CA PHE A 121 -8.92 -2.20 -19.60
C PHE A 121 -9.89 -3.39 -19.60
N SER A 122 -10.91 -3.31 -20.46
CA SER A 122 -12.03 -4.25 -20.58
C SER A 122 -12.31 -4.53 -22.06
N PRO A 123 -11.57 -5.48 -22.69
CA PRO A 123 -11.73 -5.77 -24.12
C PRO A 123 -13.13 -6.25 -24.54
N GLY A 124 -13.96 -6.71 -23.59
CA GLY A 124 -15.31 -7.24 -23.84
C GLY A 124 -16.44 -6.21 -23.79
N GLU A 125 -16.33 -5.14 -23.01
CA GLU A 125 -17.44 -4.18 -22.82
C GLU A 125 -17.55 -3.13 -23.93
N ALA A 126 -16.47 -2.90 -24.69
CA ALA A 126 -16.44 -1.90 -25.75
C ALA A 126 -17.41 -2.17 -26.92
N TRP A 127 -17.89 -3.40 -27.06
CA TRP A 127 -18.84 -3.79 -28.11
C TRP A 127 -20.28 -3.37 -27.78
N HIS A 128 -20.63 -3.25 -26.50
CA HIS A 128 -21.99 -2.91 -26.08
C HIS A 128 -22.29 -1.41 -26.15
N HIS A 129 -21.29 -0.55 -25.96
CA HIS A 129 -21.50 0.91 -25.98
C HIS A 129 -21.55 1.53 -27.39
N ARG A 130 -21.01 0.84 -28.41
CA ARG A 130 -20.97 1.35 -29.79
C ARG A 130 -22.28 1.16 -30.56
N SER A 131 -23.24 0.42 -30.00
CA SER A 131 -24.55 0.13 -30.58
C SER A 131 -25.63 1.15 -30.22
N ALA A 132 -25.30 2.13 -29.37
CA ALA A 132 -26.26 3.11 -28.82
C ALA A 132 -26.07 4.53 -29.37
N VAL A 133 -25.38 4.67 -30.50
CA VAL A 133 -25.21 5.95 -31.22
C VAL A 133 -25.82 5.85 -32.61
#